data_AF-A0A4R4VD06-F1
#
_entry.id   AF-A0A4R4VD06-F1
#
_cell.length_a   1.000
_cell.length_b   1.000
_cell.length_c   1.000
_cell.angle_alpha   90.00
_cell.angle_beta   90.00
_cell.angle_gamma   90.00
#
_symmetry.space_group_name_H-M   'P 1'
#
loop_
_entity.id
_entity.type
_entity.pdbx_description
1 polymer ?
#
loop_
_entity_poly.entity_id
_entity_poly.type
_entity_poly.pdbx_seq_one_letter_code
_entity_poly.pdbx_strand_id
1 'polypeptide(L)'
;MAAKDIISVTLDHELVEYAKTQTGSLSAYVNEALAAKVREDRRRRAILQAHLDRAHDNADHALVERRMAHVAQQIAALTGEAAK
;
A
#
# COMPACT_ATOMS: atom_id res chain seq x y z
N MET A 1 28.65 -22.76 1.47
CA MET A 1 27.40 -22.71 0.67
C MET A 1 26.31 -22.22 1.59
N ALA A 2 25.58 -21.15 1.22
CA ALA A 2 24.40 -20.75 1.98
C ALA A 2 23.37 -21.89 1.93
N ALA A 3 22.79 -22.25 3.08
CA ALA A 3 21.74 -23.26 3.15
C ALA A 3 20.57 -22.82 2.25
N LYS A 4 20.11 -23.71 1.38
CA LYS A 4 18.93 -23.48 0.54
C LYS A 4 17.75 -24.14 1.23
N ASP A 5 16.80 -23.34 1.68
CA ASP A 5 15.55 -23.85 2.21
C ASP A 5 14.66 -24.35 1.07
N ILE A 6 14.01 -25.49 1.29
CA ILE A 6 13.05 -26.06 0.34
C ILE A 6 11.65 -25.64 0.78
N ILE A 7 10.93 -24.96 -0.10
CA ILE A 7 9.57 -24.49 0.15
C ILE A 7 8.64 -25.17 -0.85
N SER A 8 7.56 -25.78 -0.36
CA SER A 8 6.49 -26.30 -1.20
C SER A 8 5.47 -25.21 -1.47
N VAL A 9 5.13 -24.98 -2.74
CA VAL A 9 4.20 -23.95 -3.18
C VAL A 9 3.21 -24.55 -4.18
N THR A 10 1.93 -24.25 -4.02
CA THR A 10 0.90 -24.58 -5.00
C THR A 10 0.84 -23.49 -6.06
N LEU A 11 0.97 -23.88 -7.33
CA LEU A 11 0.90 -22.98 -8.48
C LEU A 11 -0.14 -23.51 -9.46
N ASP A 12 -0.80 -22.60 -10.17
CA ASP A 12 -1.70 -22.97 -11.25
C ASP A 12 -0.93 -23.68 -12.37
N HIS A 13 -1.57 -24.65 -13.01
CA HIS A 13 -0.94 -25.47 -14.04
C HIS A 13 -0.39 -24.62 -15.19
N GLU A 14 -1.14 -23.61 -15.63
CA GLU A 14 -0.72 -22.69 -16.69
C GLU A 14 0.53 -21.90 -16.33
N LEU A 15 0.68 -21.48 -15.07
CA LEU A 15 1.86 -20.77 -14.59
C LEU A 15 3.09 -21.69 -14.58
N VAL A 16 2.91 -22.96 -14.23
CA VAL A 16 3.99 -23.95 -14.26
C VAL A 16 4.45 -24.21 -15.69
N GLU A 17 3.50 -24.39 -16.62
CA GLU A 17 3.82 -24.57 -18.05
C GLU A 17 4.53 -23.34 -18.62
N TYR A 18 4.04 -22.13 -18.32
CA TYR A 18 4.70 -20.90 -18.72
C TYR A 18 6.13 -20.81 -18.17
N ALA A 19 6.33 -21.09 -16.87
CA ALA A 19 7.63 -21.02 -16.24
C ALA A 19 8.63 -22.04 -16.82
N LYS A 20 8.17 -23.20 -17.31
CA LYS A 20 9.01 -24.18 -18.01
C LYS A 20 9.48 -23.70 -19.39
N THR A 21 8.78 -22.76 -20.02
CA THR A 21 9.22 -22.19 -21.31
C THR A 21 10.37 -21.20 -21.16
N GLN A 22 10.65 -20.74 -19.93
CA GLN A 22 11.71 -19.80 -19.64
C GLN A 22 13.08 -20.48 -19.66
N THR A 23 14.12 -19.71 -20.00
CA THR A 23 15.49 -20.22 -20.07
C THR A 23 16.08 -20.41 -18.67
N GLY A 24 16.78 -21.53 -18.47
CA GLY A 24 17.42 -21.86 -17.19
C GLY A 24 16.59 -22.78 -16.30
N SER A 25 16.96 -22.89 -15.03
CA SER A 25 16.24 -23.75 -14.08
C SER A 25 14.96 -23.08 -13.57
N LEU A 26 13.88 -23.85 -13.47
CA LEU A 26 12.60 -23.39 -12.91
C LEU A 26 12.76 -22.71 -11.53
N SER A 27 13.62 -23.27 -10.67
CA SER A 27 13.88 -22.70 -9.35
C SER A 27 14.55 -21.32 -9.41
N ALA A 28 15.45 -21.08 -10.37
CA ALA A 28 16.05 -19.77 -10.57
C ALA A 28 15.00 -18.74 -11.02
N TYR A 29 14.15 -19.11 -11.98
CA TYR A 29 13.05 -18.26 -12.44
C TYR A 29 12.08 -17.90 -11.32
N VAL A 30 11.64 -18.89 -10.54
CA VAL A 30 10.74 -18.65 -9.39
C VAL A 30 11.40 -17.78 -8.34
N ASN A 31 12.68 -18.00 -8.03
CA ASN A 31 13.41 -17.18 -7.07
C ASN A 31 13.56 -15.73 -7.52
N GLU A 32 13.83 -15.50 -8.80
CA GLU A 32 13.92 -14.15 -9.37
C GLU A 32 12.57 -13.44 -9.34
N ALA A 33 11.50 -14.12 -9.77
CA ALA A 33 10.14 -13.59 -9.73
C ALA A 33 9.71 -13.24 -8.29
N LEU A 34 10.00 -14.12 -7.33
CA LEU A 34 9.73 -13.88 -5.92
C LEU A 34 10.52 -12.69 -5.38
N ALA A 35 11.81 -12.59 -5.69
CA ALA A 35 12.64 -11.46 -5.28
C ALA A 35 12.16 -10.13 -5.89
N ALA A 36 11.72 -10.13 -7.14
CA ALA A 36 11.13 -8.96 -7.79
C ALA A 36 9.83 -8.53 -7.08
N LYS A 37 8.94 -9.50 -6.80
CA LYS A 37 7.68 -9.23 -6.10
C LYS A 37 7.89 -8.68 -4.69
N VAL A 38 8.80 -9.27 -3.91
CA VAL A 38 9.13 -8.80 -2.55
C VAL A 38 9.68 -7.37 -2.57
N ARG A 39 10.55 -7.05 -3.54
CA ARG A 39 11.09 -5.69 -3.70
C ARG A 39 9.98 -4.68 -4.03
N GLU A 40 9.09 -5.03 -4.95
CA GLU A 40 7.96 -4.18 -5.32
C GLU A 40 6.99 -3.96 -4.16
N ASP A 41 6.67 -5.00 -3.40
CA ASP A 41 5.78 -4.88 -2.24
C ASP A 41 6.41 -4.03 -1.13
N ARG A 42 7.72 -4.17 -0.89
CA ARG A 42 8.47 -3.28 0.03
C ARG A 42 8.44 -1.83 -0.44
N ARG A 43 8.63 -1.59 -1.73
CA ARG A 43 8.57 -0.25 -2.32
C ARG A 43 7.18 0.38 -2.12
N ARG A 44 6.12 -0.35 -2.44
CA ARG A 44 4.73 0.12 -2.27
C ARG A 44 4.42 0.44 -0.81
N ARG A 45 4.82 -0.44 0.11
CA ARG A 45 4.68 -0.20 1.56
C ARG A 45 5.43 1.03 2.01
N ALA A 46 6.68 1.22 1.56
CA ALA A 46 7.47 2.39 1.91
C ALA A 46 6.83 3.70 1.40
N ILE A 47 6.28 3.70 0.18
CA ILE A 47 5.55 4.85 -0.35
C ILE A 47 4.33 5.16 0.51
N LEU A 48 3.50 4.15 0.80
CA LEU A 48 2.30 4.31 1.61
C LEU A 48 2.64 4.82 3.02
N GLN A 49 3.65 4.22 3.66
CA GLN A 49 4.13 4.66 4.97
C GLN A 49 4.59 6.12 4.93
N ALA A 50 5.40 6.51 3.94
CA ALA A 50 5.85 7.89 3.80
C ALA A 50 4.71 8.89 3.56
N HIS A 51 3.58 8.46 2.99
CA HIS A 51 2.38 9.28 2.89
C HIS A 51 1.63 9.37 4.22
N LEU A 52 1.54 8.28 4.97
CA LEU A 52 0.94 8.27 6.31
C LEU A 52 1.74 9.14 7.28
N ASP A 53 3.07 9.01 7.29
CA ASP A 53 3.96 9.79 8.15
C ASP A 53 3.82 11.28 7.83
N ARG A 54 3.86 11.65 6.54
CA ARG A 54 3.60 13.05 6.12
C ARG A 54 2.22 13.54 6.50
N ALA A 55 1.18 12.71 6.41
CA ALA A 55 -0.16 13.09 6.81
C ALA A 55 -0.25 13.28 8.32
N HIS A 56 0.46 12.46 9.11
CA HIS A 56 0.51 12.54 10.56
C HIS A 56 1.32 13.76 11.03
N ASP A 57 2.51 13.99 10.47
CA ASP A 57 3.38 15.12 10.81
C ASP A 57 2.74 16.47 10.45
N ASN A 58 2.01 16.52 9.33
CA ASN A 58 1.28 17.71 8.89
C ASN A 58 -0.18 17.73 9.35
N ALA A 59 -0.60 16.80 10.24
CA ALA A 59 -1.93 16.81 10.82
C ALA A 59 -2.02 17.95 11.84
N ASP A 60 -2.22 19.17 11.36
CA ASP A 60 -2.65 20.29 12.19
C ASP A 60 -4.13 20.12 12.53
N HIS A 61 -4.39 19.22 13.48
CA HIS A 61 -5.73 18.92 13.98
C HIS A 61 -6.45 20.17 14.46
N ALA A 62 -5.73 21.15 15.02
CA ALA A 62 -6.30 22.41 15.46
C ALA A 62 -6.78 23.29 14.28
N LEU A 63 -6.05 23.32 13.15
CA LEU A 63 -6.51 24.00 11.93
C LEU A 63 -7.73 23.32 11.32
N VAL A 64 -7.77 21.98 11.31
CA VAL A 64 -8.92 21.21 10.82
C VAL A 64 -10.16 21.48 11.68
N GLU A 65 -10.04 21.42 13.00
CA GLU A 65 -11.13 21.75 13.94
C GLU A 65 -11.66 23.17 13.74
N ARG A 66 -10.76 24.16 13.58
CA ARG A 66 -11.17 25.54 13.30
C ARG A 66 -11.93 25.68 11.98
N ARG A 67 -11.47 25.00 10.92
CA ARG A 67 -12.16 25.01 9.62
C ARG A 67 -13.51 24.31 9.69
N MET A 68 -13.60 23.19 10.40
CA MET A 68 -14.86 22.46 10.62
C MET A 68 -15.87 23.30 11.41
N ALA A 69 -15.43 23.97 12.48
CA ALA A 69 -16.28 24.86 13.26
C ALA A 69 -16.79 26.04 12.40
N HIS A 70 -15.92 26.62 11.58
CA HIS A 70 -16.31 27.69 10.66
C HIS A 70 -17.32 27.22 9.60
N VAL A 71 -17.12 26.04 9.00
CA VAL A 71 -18.08 25.45 8.05
C VAL A 71 -19.41 25.15 8.74
N ALA A 72 -19.40 24.62 9.97
CA ALA A 72 -20.62 24.38 10.74
C ALA A 72 -21.38 25.69 11.01
N GLN A 73 -20.69 26.78 11.32
CA GLN A 73 -21.29 28.11 11.47
C GLN A 73 -21.89 28.62 10.16
N GLN A 74 -21.20 28.43 9.03
CA GLN A 74 -21.73 28.81 7.71
C GLN A 74 -22.98 28.01 7.35
N ILE A 75 -23.00 26.70 7.63
CA ILE A 75 -24.16 25.86 7.38
C ILE A 75 -25.33 26.30 8.27
N ALA A 76 -25.12 26.52 9.57
CA ALA A 76 -26.16 26.97 10.51
C ALA A 76 -26.74 28.36 10.13
N ALA A 77 -25.89 29.25 9.61
CA ALA A 77 -26.32 30.56 9.09
C ALA A 77 -27.15 30.43 7.81
N LEU A 78 -26.82 29.47 6.93
CA LEU A 78 -27.57 29.19 5.69
C LEU A 78 -28.88 28.44 5.94
N THR A 79 -28.95 27.60 6.97
CA THR A 79 -30.17 26.85 7.34
C THR A 79 -31.11 27.63 8.26
N GLY A 80 -30.73 28.83 8.71
CA GLY A 80 -31.58 29.75 9.46
C GLY A 80 -31.73 29.44 10.95
N GLU A 81 -30.92 28.54 11.52
CA GLU A 81 -30.96 28.21 12.96
C GLU A 81 -30.32 29.29 13.85
N ALA A 82 -29.55 30.23 13.28
CA ALA A 82 -28.92 31.32 14.02
C ALA A 82 -29.88 32.46 14.43
N ALA A 83 -31.18 32.35 14.11
CA ALA A 83 -32.19 33.36 14.40
C ALA A 83 -33.27 32.83 15.37
N LYS A 84 -32.87 32.43 16.59
CA LYS A 84 -33.73 32.38 17.78
C LYS A 84 -32.92 32.58 19.05
#